data_AF-A0A7X8VC57-F1
#
_entry.id   AF-A0A7X8VC57-F1
#
_cell.length_a   1.000
_cell.length_b   1.000
_cell.length_c   1.000
_cell.angle_alpha   90.00
_cell.angle_beta   90.00
_cell.angle_gamma   90.00
#
_symmetry.space_group_name_H-M   'P 1'
#
loop_
_entity.id
_entity.type
_entity.pdbx_description
1 polymer ?
#
loop_
_entity_poly.entity_id
_entity_poly.type
_entity_poly.pdbx_seq_one_letter_code
_entity_poly.pdbx_strand_id
1 'polypeptide(L)'
;MNISYNVYSDTVKDDDGTDLVYFRFTYPYIDNPNNRIGITAINDYYETQLDHFVNTVIPEGKKAALDAKKTAAEAGFDFYGLAYEREASIYYNDNQLLSVLNIGYENTGGAHPLSYWSSETFDVNTGRALTLSDIFGLSKEKTLEKV
;
A
#
# COMPACT_ATOMS: atom_id res chain seq x y z
N MET A 1 -7.49 1.89 20.82
CA MET A 1 -6.02 1.94 20.65
C MET A 1 -5.62 3.32 20.19
N ASN A 2 -4.43 3.82 20.54
CA ASN A 2 -3.93 5.06 19.92
C ASN A 2 -3.27 4.70 18.58
N ILE A 3 -3.71 5.35 17.50
CA ILE A 3 -3.29 5.05 16.13
C ILE A 3 -2.91 6.35 15.44
N SER A 4 -1.71 6.39 14.87
CA SER A 4 -1.22 7.45 14.01
C SER A 4 -1.02 6.92 12.59
N TYR A 5 -0.68 7.80 11.65
CA TYR A 5 -0.31 7.42 10.29
C TYR A 5 1.10 7.88 10.00
N ASN A 6 1.93 6.94 9.55
CA ASN A 6 3.22 7.25 8.96
C ASN A 6 3.02 7.52 7.47
N VAL A 7 3.79 8.47 6.94
CA VAL A 7 3.79 8.85 5.53
C VAL A 7 5.20 8.79 5.01
N TYR A 8 5.43 7.97 3.99
CA TYR A 8 6.68 7.90 3.26
C TYR A 8 6.45 8.42 1.84
N SER A 9 7.07 9.54 1.48
CA SER A 9 6.86 10.19 0.18
C SER A 9 8.11 10.89 -0.30
N ASP A 10 8.38 10.80 -1.60
CA ASP A 10 9.44 11.53 -2.27
C ASP A 10 9.18 11.55 -3.79
N THR A 11 10.07 12.20 -4.54
CA THR A 11 10.11 12.13 -6.00
C THR A 11 11.48 11.64 -6.47
N VAL A 12 11.49 10.50 -7.15
CA VAL A 12 12.68 9.99 -7.82
C VAL A 12 12.93 10.81 -9.06
N LYS A 13 14.13 11.38 -9.18
CA LYS A 13 14.57 12.17 -10.33
C LYS A 13 15.58 11.42 -11.19
N ASP A 14 15.64 11.80 -12.46
CA ASP A 14 16.71 11.45 -13.39
C ASP A 14 17.93 12.38 -13.21
N ASP A 15 19.06 12.03 -13.82
CA ASP A 15 20.32 12.79 -13.72
C ASP A 15 20.20 14.23 -14.28
N ASP A 16 19.29 14.44 -15.24
CA ASP A 16 18.99 15.76 -15.80
C ASP A 16 17.98 16.58 -14.97
N GLY A 17 17.52 16.05 -13.84
CA GLY A 17 16.57 16.68 -12.93
C GLY A 17 15.09 16.42 -13.25
N THR A 18 14.79 15.65 -14.30
CA THR A 18 13.42 15.25 -14.64
C THR A 18 12.79 14.41 -13.53
N ASP A 19 11.55 14.71 -13.15
CA ASP A 19 10.76 13.87 -12.25
C ASP A 19 10.35 12.57 -12.94
N LEU A 20 10.84 11.43 -12.44
CA LEU A 20 10.54 10.11 -12.97
C LEU A 20 9.34 9.48 -12.26
N VAL A 21 9.38 9.46 -10.92
CA VAL A 21 8.35 8.80 -10.10
C VAL A 21 8.08 9.63 -8.86
N TYR A 22 6.86 10.14 -8.74
CA TYR A 22 6.34 10.60 -7.46
C TYR A 22 5.75 9.41 -6.70
N PHE A 23 5.97 9.36 -5.38
CA PHE A 23 5.29 8.36 -4.55
C PHE A 23 4.85 8.93 -3.20
N ARG A 24 3.76 8.37 -2.68
CA ARG A 24 3.28 8.64 -1.33
C ARG A 24 2.62 7.42 -0.73
N PHE A 25 3.22 6.86 0.31
CA PHE A 25 2.78 5.64 0.96
C PHE A 25 2.40 5.93 2.41
N THR A 26 1.10 5.87 2.68
CA THR A 26 0.55 6.05 4.03
C THR A 26 0.23 4.68 4.63
N TYR A 27 0.49 4.52 5.92
CA TYR A 27 0.17 3.31 6.67
C TYR A 27 -0.07 3.60 8.15
N PRO A 28 -0.91 2.81 8.84
CA PRO A 28 -1.16 3.04 10.26
C PRO A 28 0.01 2.55 11.11
N TYR A 29 0.25 3.25 12.21
CA TYR A 29 1.10 2.81 13.30
C TYR A 29 0.30 2.82 14.60
N ILE A 30 0.39 1.73 15.36
CA ILE A 30 -0.34 1.59 16.61
C ILE A 30 0.66 1.68 17.77
N ASP A 31 0.41 2.59 18.70
CA ASP A 31 1.25 2.71 19.91
C ASP A 31 1.19 1.41 20.73
N ASN A 32 2.37 0.90 21.10
CA ASN A 32 2.51 -0.36 21.83
C ASN A 32 3.24 -0.23 23.18
N PRO A 33 2.81 0.64 24.11
CA PRO A 33 3.52 0.86 25.38
C PRO A 33 3.56 -0.38 26.28
N ASN A 34 2.62 -1.32 26.07
CA ASN A 34 2.51 -2.55 26.86
C ASN A 34 3.14 -3.76 26.17
N ASN A 35 3.86 -3.58 25.05
CA ASN A 35 4.53 -4.66 24.31
C ASN A 35 3.60 -5.84 23.97
N ARG A 36 2.37 -5.55 23.55
CA ARG A 36 1.41 -6.59 23.12
C ARG A 36 1.89 -7.18 21.80
N ILE A 37 2.04 -8.50 21.78
CA ILE A 37 2.53 -9.24 20.59
C ILE A 37 1.68 -8.98 19.34
N GLY A 38 0.35 -8.89 19.49
CA GLY A 38 -0.53 -8.65 18.35
C GLY A 38 -0.40 -7.25 17.77
N ILE A 39 -0.13 -6.22 18.59
CA ILE A 39 0.18 -4.89 18.06
C ILE A 39 1.52 -4.93 17.32
N THR A 40 2.56 -5.55 17.90
CA THR A 40 3.87 -5.68 17.25
C THR A 40 3.73 -6.32 15.87
N ALA A 41 3.01 -7.45 15.78
CA ALA A 41 2.80 -8.14 14.51
C ALA A 41 2.02 -7.29 13.47
N ILE A 42 1.06 -6.46 13.89
CA ILE A 42 0.35 -5.55 12.97
C ILE A 42 1.27 -4.43 12.48
N ASN A 43 2.07 -3.83 13.37
CA ASN A 43 3.04 -2.81 12.97
C ASN A 43 4.09 -3.42 12.02
N ASP A 44 4.64 -4.59 12.35
CA ASP A 44 5.62 -5.31 11.51
C ASP A 44 5.06 -5.67 10.13
N TYR A 45 3.76 -6.00 10.04
CA TYR A 45 3.08 -6.22 8.77
C TYR A 45 3.16 -4.97 7.87
N TYR A 46 2.84 -3.79 8.41
CA TYR A 46 2.88 -2.56 7.61
C TYR A 46 4.31 -2.10 7.28
N GLU A 47 5.28 -2.32 8.18
CA GLU A 47 6.69 -2.08 7.88
C GLU A 47 7.19 -3.01 6.76
N THR A 48 6.79 -4.29 6.76
CA THR A 48 7.11 -5.22 5.65
C THR A 48 6.52 -4.73 4.32
N GLN A 49 5.31 -4.16 4.35
CA GLN A 49 4.69 -3.60 3.15
C GLN A 49 5.42 -2.34 2.67
N LEU A 50 5.92 -1.50 3.58
CA LEU A 50 6.77 -0.35 3.24
C LEU A 50 8.09 -0.83 2.62
N ASP A 51 8.72 -1.84 3.22
CA ASP A 51 9.96 -2.43 2.69
C ASP A 51 9.78 -2.96 1.28
N HIS A 52 8.68 -3.66 0.99
CA HIS A 52 8.37 -4.09 -0.37
C HIS A 52 8.16 -2.92 -1.33
N PHE A 53 7.44 -1.88 -0.89
CA PHE A 53 7.22 -0.68 -1.70
C PHE A 53 8.55 0.02 -2.05
N VAL A 54 9.43 0.21 -1.07
CA VAL A 54 10.74 0.86 -1.24
C VAL A 54 11.70 0.02 -2.08
N ASN A 55 11.76 -1.29 -1.84
CA ASN A 55 12.78 -2.14 -2.45
C ASN A 55 12.34 -2.79 -3.76
N THR A 56 11.05 -2.73 -4.11
CA THR A 56 10.51 -3.35 -5.34
C THR A 56 9.73 -2.35 -6.18
N VAL A 57 8.65 -1.78 -5.63
CA VAL A 57 7.72 -0.94 -6.42
C VAL A 57 8.42 0.33 -6.94
N ILE A 58 9.14 1.05 -6.09
CA ILE A 58 9.85 2.28 -6.50
C ILE A 58 10.95 1.99 -7.55
N PRO A 59 11.84 1.00 -7.38
CA PRO A 59 12.83 0.65 -8.39
C PRO A 59 12.23 0.21 -9.73
N GLU A 60 11.18 -0.60 -9.71
CA GLU A 60 10.48 -1.03 -10.93
C GLU A 60 9.80 0.16 -11.62
N GLY A 61 9.15 1.02 -10.84
CA GLY A 61 8.57 2.27 -11.33
C GLY A 61 9.62 3.19 -11.96
N LYS A 62 10.81 3.32 -11.35
CA LYS A 62 11.92 4.10 -11.93
C LYS A 62 12.33 3.55 -13.30
N LYS A 63 12.47 2.23 -13.41
CA LYS A 63 12.81 1.57 -14.68
C LYS A 63 11.74 1.84 -15.75
N ALA A 64 10.47 1.68 -15.40
CA ALA A 64 9.35 1.95 -16.29
C ALA A 64 9.30 3.42 -16.73
N ALA A 65 9.55 4.36 -15.81
CA ALA A 65 9.60 5.79 -16.11
C ALA A 65 10.72 6.14 -17.09
N LEU A 66 11.91 5.53 -16.94
CA LEU A 66 13.03 5.72 -17.89
C LEU A 66 12.69 5.18 -19.28
N ASP A 67 12.08 4.00 -19.37
CA ASP A 67 11.66 3.40 -20.64
C ASP A 67 10.56 4.26 -21.31
N ALA A 68 9.61 4.78 -20.54
CA ALA A 68 8.58 5.69 -21.02
C ALA A 68 9.17 7.03 -21.49
N LYS A 69 10.10 7.63 -20.75
CA LYS A 69 10.81 8.86 -21.14
C LYS A 69 11.56 8.67 -22.45
N LYS A 70 12.27 7.56 -22.62
CA LYS A 70 12.96 7.21 -23.86
C LYS A 70 11.97 7.11 -25.03
N THR A 71 10.86 6.39 -24.83
CA THR A 71 9.82 6.20 -25.85
C THR A 71 9.19 7.54 -26.26
N ALA A 72 8.91 8.41 -25.30
CA ALA A 72 8.36 9.74 -25.55
C ALA A 72 9.31 10.59 -26.41
N ALA A 73 10.62 10.57 -26.10
CA ALA A 73 11.64 11.26 -26.88
C ALA A 73 11.75 10.72 -28.32
N GLU A 74 11.70 9.40 -28.51
CA GLU A 74 11.73 8.76 -29.84
C GLU A 74 10.48 9.05 -30.67
N ALA A 75 9.32 9.16 -30.02
CA ALA A 75 8.03 9.41 -30.66
C ALA A 75 7.70 10.91 -30.83
N GLY A 76 8.45 11.81 -30.19
CA GLY A 76 8.24 13.25 -30.26
C GLY A 76 7.09 13.78 -29.40
N PHE A 77 6.80 13.13 -28.28
CA PHE A 77 5.79 13.59 -27.30
C PHE A 77 6.44 13.94 -25.96
N ASP A 78 5.74 14.71 -25.13
CA ASP A 78 6.19 15.06 -23.79
C ASP A 78 6.12 13.85 -22.84
N PHE A 79 7.15 13.69 -22.01
CA PHE A 79 7.14 12.72 -20.92
C PHE A 79 6.54 13.35 -19.65
N TYR A 80 5.68 12.59 -18.99
CA TYR A 80 5.14 12.91 -17.67
C TYR A 80 5.53 11.79 -16.70
N GLY A 81 6.04 12.18 -15.52
CA GLY A 81 6.44 11.25 -14.48
C GLY A 81 5.31 10.33 -14.02
N LEU A 82 5.68 9.13 -13.58
CA LEU A 82 4.76 8.15 -13.03
C LEU A 82 4.41 8.49 -11.58
N ALA A 83 3.30 7.96 -11.07
CA ALA A 83 2.89 8.15 -9.69
C ALA A 83 2.41 6.86 -9.04
N TYR A 84 2.81 6.61 -7.79
CA TYR A 84 2.33 5.50 -6.96
C TYR A 84 1.94 6.02 -5.58
N GLU A 85 0.66 5.91 -5.25
CA GLU A 85 0.13 6.41 -3.98
C GLU A 85 -0.68 5.34 -3.27
N ARG A 86 -0.57 5.32 -1.94
CA ARG A 86 -1.45 4.55 -1.08
C ARG A 86 -1.89 5.38 0.11
N GLU A 87 -3.19 5.49 0.28
CA GLU A 87 -3.81 6.08 1.46
C GLU A 87 -4.38 4.98 2.34
N ALA A 88 -4.22 5.12 3.65
CA ALA A 88 -4.74 4.17 4.63
C ALA A 88 -5.78 4.87 5.53
N SER A 89 -6.79 4.13 5.94
CA SER A 89 -7.83 4.61 6.87
C SER A 89 -8.33 3.49 7.76
N ILE A 90 -8.41 3.76 9.07
CA ILE A 90 -9.05 2.84 10.02
C ILE A 90 -10.55 2.83 9.79
N TYR A 91 -11.07 1.69 9.33
CA TYR A 91 -12.50 1.51 9.05
C TYR A 91 -13.25 0.87 10.23
N TYR A 92 -12.56 0.08 11.06
CA TYR A 92 -13.11 -0.51 12.28
C TYR A 92 -12.02 -0.69 13.35
N ASN A 93 -12.32 -0.44 14.63
CA ASN A 93 -11.38 -0.54 15.75
C ASN A 93 -12.11 -0.81 17.07
N ASP A 94 -12.72 -1.98 17.18
CA ASP A 94 -13.44 -2.40 18.37
C ASP A 94 -13.48 -3.94 18.47
N ASN A 95 -13.95 -4.50 19.59
CA ASN A 95 -14.12 -5.95 19.80
C ASN A 95 -12.85 -6.78 19.47
N GLN A 96 -11.67 -6.25 19.80
CA GLN A 96 -10.38 -6.87 19.47
C GLN A 96 -10.13 -7.09 17.97
N LEU A 97 -10.84 -6.34 17.12
CA LEU A 97 -10.64 -6.32 15.68
C LEU A 97 -10.19 -4.94 15.22
N LEU A 98 -9.29 -4.93 14.24
CA LEU A 98 -8.86 -3.72 13.55
C LEU A 98 -9.03 -3.93 12.04
N SER A 99 -9.81 -3.08 11.39
CA SER A 99 -9.92 -3.07 9.93
C SER A 99 -9.29 -1.81 9.36
N VAL A 100 -8.44 -1.99 8.35
CA VAL A 100 -7.75 -0.92 7.64
C VAL A 100 -8.15 -1.00 6.18
N LEU A 101 -8.71 0.08 5.65
CA LEU A 101 -8.95 0.29 4.23
C LEU A 101 -7.73 0.96 3.63
N ASN A 102 -7.23 0.44 2.52
CA ASN A 102 -6.20 1.04 1.70
C ASN A 102 -6.78 1.41 0.34
N ILE A 103 -6.48 2.62 -0.12
CA ILE A 103 -6.81 3.09 -1.46
C ILE A 103 -5.50 3.28 -2.19
N GLY A 104 -5.27 2.47 -3.23
CA GLY A 104 -4.13 2.59 -4.13
C GLY A 104 -4.49 3.45 -5.33
N TYR A 105 -3.54 4.28 -5.75
CA TYR A 105 -3.61 5.08 -6.98
C TYR A 105 -2.29 4.94 -7.74
N GLU A 106 -2.38 4.63 -9.03
CA GLU A 106 -1.22 4.43 -9.89
C GLU A 106 -1.41 5.17 -11.20
N ASN A 107 -0.49 6.06 -11.55
CA ASN A 107 -0.39 6.65 -12.87
C ASN A 107 0.86 6.14 -13.57
N THR A 108 0.68 5.28 -14.57
CA THR A 108 1.76 4.62 -15.31
C THR A 108 1.92 5.17 -16.74
N GLY A 109 1.39 6.38 -17.02
CA GLY A 109 1.56 7.07 -18.31
C GLY A 109 0.51 6.73 -19.37
N GLY A 110 -0.57 6.04 -18.99
CA GLY A 110 -1.74 5.80 -19.84
C GLY A 110 -2.68 7.00 -19.94
N ALA A 111 -3.83 6.82 -20.60
CA ALA A 111 -4.84 7.88 -20.77
C ALA A 111 -5.44 8.36 -19.43
N HIS A 112 -5.46 7.48 -18.43
CA HIS A 112 -5.91 7.79 -17.08
C HIS A 112 -5.17 6.91 -16.05
N PRO A 113 -5.16 7.33 -14.78
CA PRO A 113 -4.67 6.52 -13.66
C PRO A 113 -5.56 5.29 -13.38
N LEU A 114 -5.03 4.35 -12.60
CA LEU A 114 -5.74 3.23 -11.98
C LEU A 114 -5.96 3.55 -10.49
N SER A 115 -7.14 3.21 -9.97
CA SER A 115 -7.39 3.20 -8.52
C SER A 115 -7.97 1.86 -8.09
N TYR A 116 -7.54 1.37 -6.94
CA TYR A 116 -8.01 0.12 -6.36
C TYR A 116 -8.14 0.22 -4.85
N TRP A 117 -8.98 -0.64 -4.28
CA TRP A 117 -9.24 -0.70 -2.86
C TRP A 117 -8.83 -2.09 -2.36
N SER A 118 -8.10 -2.11 -1.25
CA SER A 118 -7.84 -3.32 -0.49
C SER A 118 -8.14 -3.08 0.98
N SER A 119 -8.41 -4.13 1.73
CA SER A 119 -8.59 -4.02 3.16
C SER A 119 -8.04 -5.23 3.88
N GLU A 120 -7.41 -4.97 5.02
CA GLU A 120 -7.03 -6.01 5.97
C GLU A 120 -7.92 -5.90 7.21
N THR A 121 -8.26 -7.03 7.81
CA THR A 121 -8.88 -7.08 9.14
C THR A 121 -8.03 -7.97 10.02
N PHE A 122 -7.63 -7.47 11.19
CA PHE A 122 -6.74 -8.16 12.11
C PHE A 122 -7.46 -8.51 13.40
N ASP A 123 -7.15 -9.69 13.95
CA ASP A 123 -7.32 -9.95 15.38
C ASP A 123 -6.19 -9.22 16.14
N VAL A 124 -6.56 -8.29 17.02
CA VAL A 124 -5.62 -7.39 17.72
C VAL A 124 -4.80 -8.12 18.79
N ASN A 125 -5.27 -9.25 19.31
CA ASN A 125 -4.55 -10.00 20.34
C ASN A 125 -3.36 -10.76 19.75
N THR A 126 -3.59 -11.36 18.59
CA THR A 126 -2.62 -12.22 17.87
C THR A 126 -1.86 -11.47 16.79
N GLY A 127 -2.43 -10.39 16.27
CA GLY A 127 -1.94 -9.64 15.11
C GLY A 127 -2.17 -10.36 13.78
N ARG A 128 -2.93 -11.47 13.78
CA ARG A 128 -3.20 -12.26 12.58
C ARG A 128 -4.21 -11.53 11.69
N ALA A 129 -3.87 -11.35 10.42
CA ALA A 129 -4.83 -10.96 9.40
C ALA A 129 -5.87 -12.08 9.19
N LEU A 130 -7.14 -11.75 9.34
CA LEU A 130 -8.27 -12.65 9.19
C LEU A 130 -8.66 -12.74 7.73
N THR A 131 -8.87 -13.97 7.28
CA THR A 131 -9.50 -14.24 5.99
C THR A 131 -11.01 -14.19 6.13
N LEU A 132 -11.72 -14.10 5.00
CA LEU A 132 -13.17 -14.23 4.99
C LEU A 132 -13.63 -15.57 5.61
N SER A 133 -12.88 -16.64 5.40
CA SER A 133 -13.16 -17.95 5.98
C SER A 133 -13.01 -17.98 7.50
N ASP A 134 -12.05 -17.25 8.07
CA ASP A 134 -11.93 -17.07 9.51
C ASP A 134 -13.17 -16.37 10.09
N ILE A 135 -13.70 -15.36 9.38
CA ILE A 135 -14.87 -14.59 9.80
C ILE A 135 -16.15 -15.45 9.75
N PHE A 136 -16.35 -16.21 8.67
CA PHE A 136 -17.53 -17.07 8.54
C PHE A 136 -17.42 -18.38 9.34
N GLY A 137 -16.23 -18.77 9.79
CA GLY A 137 -15.98 -20.06 10.43
C GLY A 137 -16.20 -21.25 9.49
N LEU A 138 -15.91 -21.08 8.19
CA LEU A 138 -16.15 -22.06 7.13
C LEU A 138 -14.86 -22.42 6.39
N SER A 139 -14.88 -23.50 5.61
CA SER A 139 -13.81 -23.74 4.64
C SER A 139 -13.82 -22.68 3.55
N LYS A 140 -12.69 -22.52 2.84
CA LYS A 140 -12.55 -21.55 1.76
C LYS A 140 -13.61 -21.74 0.68
N GLU A 141 -13.87 -22.98 0.29
CA GLU A 141 -14.85 -23.32 -0.76
C GLU A 141 -16.26 -22.89 -0.34
N LYS A 142 -16.67 -23.26 0.88
CA LYS A 142 -17.99 -22.89 1.41
C LYS A 142 -18.15 -21.39 1.67
N THR A 143 -17.04 -20.69 1.88
CA THR A 143 -17.03 -19.23 2.05
C THR A 143 -17.30 -18.55 0.71
N LEU A 144 -16.68 -19.02 -0.37
CA LEU A 144 -16.85 -18.46 -1.72
C LEU A 144 -18.29 -18.62 -2.24
N GLU A 145 -19.00 -19.67 -1.83
CA GLU A 145 -20.43 -19.85 -2.16
C GLU A 145 -21.35 -18.82 -1.50
N LYS A 146 -20.86 -18.02 -0.55
CA LYS A 146 -21.64 -17.07 0.24
C LYS A 146 -21.39 -15.60 -0.11
N VAL A 147 -20.45 -15.30 -1.01
CA VAL A 147 -20.07 -13.94 -1.42
C VAL A 147 -20.15 -13.70 -2.91
#